data_AF-A0A1X1REE1-F1
#
_entry.id   AF-A0A1X1REE1-F1
#
_cell.length_a   1.000
_cell.length_b   1.000
_cell.length_c   1.000
_cell.angle_alpha   90.00
_cell.angle_beta   90.00
_cell.angle_gamma   90.00
#
_symmetry.space_group_name_H-M   'P 1'
#
loop_
_entity.id
_entity.type
_entity.pdbx_description
1 polymer ?
#
loop_
_entity_poly.entity_id
_entity_poly.type
_entity_poly.pdbx_seq_one_letter_code
_entity_poly.pdbx_strand_id
1 'polypeptide(L)'
;MTVIPILLAMIGCAALDRPHSVNGPTGALPTLAPSGASDGPRVLLAPVSIVRSGNDITLRGNFPDDSAKVALMKTLNRSLPPGINIIDHIQLNPNVVALDFFNAGPVFQDSAPIPDFTLTVNADTIRLTGTAGSQAQKAGIDNDAKRIWSNLDVIDQLTVNGAPSCADCTRPSTP
;
A
#
# COMPACT_ATOMS: atom_id res chain seq x y z
N MET A 1 46.62 -9.41 33.86
CA MET A 1 46.19 -8.00 33.95
C MET A 1 45.50 -7.70 32.64
N THR A 2 44.20 -7.46 32.54
CA THR A 2 43.38 -6.60 33.41
C THR A 2 41.96 -7.16 33.48
N VAL A 3 41.51 -7.38 34.71
CA VAL A 3 40.13 -7.69 35.09
C VAL A 3 39.39 -6.36 35.17
N ILE A 4 38.26 -6.21 34.48
CA ILE A 4 37.36 -5.07 34.67
C ILE A 4 36.19 -5.57 35.51
N PRO A 5 36.08 -5.16 36.78
CA PRO A 5 34.89 -5.38 37.58
C PRO A 5 33.94 -4.19 37.38
N ILE A 6 32.68 -4.45 37.00
CA ILE A 6 31.62 -3.45 37.21
C ILE A 6 30.56 -4.09 38.08
N LEU A 7 30.50 -3.55 39.30
CA LEU A 7 29.59 -3.89 40.39
C LEU A 7 28.23 -3.21 40.21
N LEU A 8 27.22 -3.90 40.74
CA LEU A 8 25.79 -3.62 40.75
C LEU A 8 25.39 -2.36 41.54
N ALA A 9 24.24 -1.79 41.15
CA ALA A 9 23.24 -1.20 42.06
C ALA A 9 21.85 -1.44 41.43
N MET A 10 21.09 -2.44 41.88
CA MET A 10 20.13 -2.47 43.01
C MET A 10 18.76 -1.82 42.69
N ILE A 11 17.72 -2.70 42.65
CA ILE A 11 16.40 -2.57 43.30
C ILE A 11 15.53 -1.38 42.86
N GLY A 12 14.27 -1.50 42.42
CA GLY A 12 13.31 -2.59 42.39
C GLY A 12 11.89 -2.00 42.51
N CYS A 13 10.87 -2.64 41.92
CA CYS A 13 9.51 -2.88 42.47
C CYS A 13 8.46 -3.10 41.38
N ALA A 14 7.75 -4.23 41.52
CA ALA A 14 6.32 -4.47 41.28
C ALA A 14 5.75 -4.18 39.88
N ALA A 15 4.94 -5.02 39.24
CA ALA A 15 4.26 -6.25 39.61
C ALA A 15 3.83 -6.90 38.29
N LEU A 16 3.95 -8.23 38.17
CA LEU A 16 3.04 -8.95 37.29
C LEU A 16 2.43 -10.07 38.13
N ASP A 17 1.40 -9.65 38.86
CA ASP A 17 0.47 -10.50 39.55
C ASP A 17 -0.09 -11.54 38.57
N ARG A 18 -0.07 -12.78 39.00
CA ARG A 18 -0.71 -13.93 38.37
C ARG A 18 -2.22 -13.76 38.58
N PRO A 19 -3.06 -13.61 37.55
CA PRO A 19 -4.49 -13.74 37.75
C PRO A 19 -4.85 -15.22 37.79
N HIS A 20 -4.90 -15.75 39.01
CA HIS A 20 -5.86 -16.77 39.39
C HIS A 20 -7.27 -16.20 39.21
N SER A 21 -8.17 -17.01 38.65
CA SER A 21 -9.57 -16.65 38.41
C SER A 21 -10.24 -16.10 39.66
N VAL A 22 -10.82 -14.90 39.55
CA VAL A 22 -11.84 -14.39 40.46
C VAL A 22 -12.92 -13.66 39.67
N ASN A 23 -14.16 -14.04 39.98
CA ASN A 23 -15.42 -13.68 39.38
C ASN A 23 -15.80 -12.22 39.76
N GLY A 24 -16.11 -11.34 38.79
CA GLY A 24 -16.56 -9.96 39.06
C GLY A 24 -17.07 -9.24 37.79
N PRO A 25 -18.09 -8.36 37.88
CA PRO A 25 -18.99 -8.03 36.77
C PRO A 25 -18.37 -7.10 35.71
N THR A 26 -18.67 -7.47 34.46
CA THR A 26 -18.12 -7.00 33.17
C THR A 26 -18.38 -5.53 32.86
N GLY A 27 -17.33 -4.69 32.94
CA GLY A 27 -17.25 -3.39 32.29
C GLY A 27 -16.36 -3.50 31.05
N ALA A 28 -16.91 -3.22 29.87
CA ALA A 28 -16.21 -3.35 28.59
C ALA A 28 -15.09 -2.30 28.43
N LEU A 29 -13.87 -2.76 28.18
CA LEU A 29 -12.72 -1.93 27.75
C LEU A 29 -12.24 -2.44 26.38
N PRO A 30 -11.86 -1.57 25.42
CA PRO A 30 -11.60 -1.99 24.05
C PRO A 30 -10.36 -2.88 23.99
N THR A 31 -10.53 -4.14 23.60
CA THR A 31 -9.42 -4.97 23.15
C THR A 31 -8.89 -4.38 21.84
N LEU A 32 -7.65 -3.91 21.86
CA LEU A 32 -6.86 -3.74 20.63
C LEU A 32 -6.77 -5.12 19.98
N ALA A 33 -7.66 -5.37 19.03
CA ALA A 33 -7.58 -6.56 18.20
C ALA A 33 -6.22 -6.52 17.48
N PRO A 34 -5.40 -7.59 17.54
CA PRO A 34 -4.38 -7.74 16.52
C PRO A 34 -5.13 -7.77 15.19
N SER A 35 -4.88 -6.78 14.32
CA SER A 35 -5.36 -6.82 12.95
C SER A 35 -4.95 -8.16 12.38
N GLY A 36 -5.94 -9.01 12.11
CA GLY A 36 -5.74 -10.36 11.66
C GLY A 36 -4.89 -10.35 10.40
N ALA A 37 -3.61 -10.70 10.53
CA ALA A 37 -2.85 -11.17 9.41
C ALA A 37 -3.58 -12.42 8.92
N SER A 38 -4.29 -12.29 7.81
CA SER A 38 -4.97 -13.40 7.13
C SER A 38 -3.98 -14.53 6.89
N ASP A 39 -4.06 -15.61 7.67
CA ASP A 39 -3.14 -16.75 7.65
C ASP A 39 -3.57 -17.79 6.60
N GLY A 40 -4.00 -17.29 5.43
CA GLY A 40 -4.21 -18.10 4.24
C GLY A 40 -2.89 -18.31 3.49
N PRO A 41 -2.83 -19.23 2.51
CA PRO A 41 -1.65 -19.39 1.65
C PRO A 41 -1.31 -18.04 1.00
N ARG A 42 -0.26 -17.37 1.48
CA ARG A 42 0.19 -16.11 0.90
C ARG A 42 0.89 -16.42 -0.41
N VAL A 43 0.25 -16.07 -1.52
CA VAL A 43 0.90 -16.07 -2.83
C VAL A 43 1.96 -14.97 -2.79
N LEU A 44 3.23 -15.37 -2.74
CA LEU A 44 4.35 -14.44 -2.80
C LEU A 44 4.52 -13.98 -4.24
N LEU A 45 4.20 -12.72 -4.50
CA LEU A 45 4.37 -12.13 -5.82
C LEU A 45 5.80 -11.61 -6.01
N ALA A 46 6.23 -11.66 -7.26
CA ALA A 46 7.44 -11.04 -7.74
C ALA A 46 7.40 -9.53 -7.45
N PRO A 47 8.51 -8.95 -6.97
CA PRO A 47 8.57 -7.52 -6.75
C PRO A 47 8.46 -6.80 -8.10
N VAL A 48 7.52 -5.85 -8.15
CA VAL A 48 7.27 -5.00 -9.32
C VAL A 48 7.18 -3.56 -8.85
N SER A 49 7.74 -2.64 -9.63
CA SER A 49 7.69 -1.21 -9.39
C SER A 49 7.32 -0.50 -10.68
N ILE A 50 6.28 0.33 -10.59
CA ILE A 50 5.77 1.18 -11.66
C ILE A 50 5.87 2.60 -11.14
N VAL A 51 6.81 3.36 -11.67
CA VAL A 51 7.08 4.74 -11.25
C VAL A 51 6.73 5.67 -12.39
N ARG A 52 5.82 6.59 -12.13
CA ARG A 52 5.53 7.70 -13.03
C ARG A 52 6.25 8.95 -12.56
N SER A 53 6.88 9.63 -13.52
CA SER A 53 7.53 10.92 -13.34
C SER A 53 7.15 11.81 -14.52
N GLY A 54 6.09 12.60 -14.34
CA GLY A 54 5.53 13.44 -15.38
C GLY A 54 4.96 12.61 -16.54
N ASN A 55 5.65 12.68 -17.69
CA ASN A 55 5.31 11.94 -18.91
C ASN A 55 6.05 10.61 -19.04
N ASP A 56 7.03 10.33 -18.19
CA ASP A 56 7.78 9.08 -18.21
C ASP A 56 7.19 8.06 -17.23
N ILE A 57 7.05 6.81 -17.66
CA ILE A 57 6.69 5.69 -16.80
C ILE A 57 7.79 4.65 -16.87
N THR A 58 8.43 4.41 -15.74
CA THR A 58 9.46 3.40 -15.57
C THR A 58 8.85 2.13 -14.98
N LEU A 59 9.03 1.02 -15.67
CA LEU A 59 8.55 -0.30 -15.26
C LEU A 59 9.74 -1.17 -14.88
N ARG A 60 9.74 -1.69 -13.65
CA ARG A 60 10.82 -2.54 -13.11
C ARG A 60 10.20 -3.74 -12.42
N GLY A 61 10.87 -4.89 -12.49
CA GLY A 61 10.46 -6.09 -11.75
C GLY A 61 10.70 -7.36 -12.54
N ASN A 62 10.20 -8.47 -12.00
CA ASN A 62 10.26 -9.77 -12.65
C ASN A 62 8.88 -10.22 -13.13
N PHE A 63 8.79 -10.68 -14.36
CA PHE A 63 7.57 -11.19 -14.99
C PHE A 63 7.76 -12.64 -15.42
N PRO A 64 6.71 -13.48 -15.39
CA PRO A 64 6.83 -14.89 -15.76
C PRO A 64 7.18 -15.07 -17.25
N ASP A 65 6.57 -14.26 -18.11
CA ASP A 65 6.69 -14.38 -19.57
C ASP A 65 6.37 -13.05 -20.28
N ASP A 66 6.63 -13.01 -21.59
CA ASP A 66 6.33 -11.88 -22.45
C ASP A 66 4.83 -11.54 -22.54
N SER A 67 3.93 -12.53 -22.41
CA SER A 67 2.48 -12.29 -22.48
C SER A 67 2.01 -11.47 -21.30
N ALA A 68 2.54 -11.72 -20.10
CA ALA A 68 2.28 -10.94 -18.91
C ALA A 68 2.77 -9.49 -19.06
N LYS A 69 3.95 -9.30 -19.67
CA LYS A 69 4.47 -7.96 -20.01
C LYS A 69 3.58 -7.26 -21.03
N VAL A 70 3.18 -7.93 -22.11
CA VAL A 70 2.29 -7.39 -23.14
C VAL A 70 0.93 -6.99 -22.55
N ALA A 71 0.38 -7.79 -21.63
CA ALA A 71 -0.86 -7.48 -20.93
C ALA A 71 -0.74 -6.17 -20.12
N LEU A 72 0.36 -5.99 -19.37
CA LEU A 72 0.63 -4.75 -18.66
C LEU A 72 0.72 -3.56 -19.62
N MET A 73 1.53 -3.67 -20.70
CA MET A 73 1.67 -2.58 -21.68
C MET A 73 0.34 -2.21 -22.32
N LYS A 74 -0.49 -3.21 -22.63
CA LYS A 74 -1.82 -2.99 -23.20
C LYS A 74 -2.75 -2.30 -22.20
N THR A 75 -2.68 -2.64 -20.91
CA THR A 75 -3.46 -1.95 -19.88
C THR A 75 -3.00 -0.51 -19.72
N LEU A 76 -1.69 -0.25 -19.66
CA LEU A 76 -1.15 1.10 -19.56
C LEU A 76 -1.56 1.96 -20.76
N ASN A 77 -1.37 1.47 -21.98
CA ASN A 77 -1.73 2.20 -23.21
C ASN A 77 -3.24 2.47 -23.35
N ARG A 78 -4.11 1.65 -22.73
CA ARG A 78 -5.57 1.89 -22.71
C ARG A 78 -6.00 2.87 -21.63
N SER A 79 -5.22 3.00 -20.57
CA SER A 79 -5.60 3.71 -19.35
C SER A 79 -5.01 5.10 -19.28
N LEU A 80 -3.85 5.29 -19.90
CA LEU A 80 -3.08 6.52 -19.84
C LEU A 80 -3.29 7.36 -21.11
N PRO A 81 -3.16 8.70 -20.99
CA PRO A 81 -3.23 9.59 -22.14
C PRO A 81 -2.10 9.31 -23.15
N PRO A 82 -2.31 9.63 -24.44
CA PRO A 82 -1.25 9.52 -25.44
C PRO A 82 -0.09 10.48 -25.11
N GLY A 83 1.13 10.11 -25.54
CA GLY A 83 2.34 10.90 -25.30
C GLY A 83 3.06 10.59 -23.97
N ILE A 84 2.73 9.47 -23.34
CA ILE A 84 3.51 8.88 -22.25
C ILE A 84 4.65 8.05 -22.83
N ASN A 85 5.85 8.25 -22.30
CA ASN A 85 7.03 7.46 -22.64
C ASN A 85 7.18 6.31 -21.63
N ILE A 86 7.14 5.07 -22.12
CA ILE A 86 7.25 3.88 -21.27
C ILE A 86 8.68 3.35 -21.35
N ILE A 87 9.38 3.40 -20.22
CA ILE A 87 10.74 2.90 -20.04
C ILE A 87 10.65 1.53 -19.38
N ASP A 88 10.88 0.49 -20.16
CA ASP A 88 10.78 -0.90 -19.71
C ASP A 88 12.13 -1.46 -19.23
N HIS A 89 12.17 -1.88 -17.96
CA HIS A 89 13.27 -2.60 -17.32
C HIS A 89 12.78 -3.91 -16.67
N ILE A 90 11.70 -4.49 -17.20
CA ILE A 90 11.19 -5.78 -16.75
C ILE A 90 12.15 -6.90 -17.14
N GLN A 91 12.41 -7.81 -16.21
CA GLN A 91 13.16 -9.03 -16.42
C GLN A 91 12.21 -10.22 -16.51
N LEU A 92 12.48 -11.15 -17.43
CA LEU A 92 11.69 -12.37 -17.56
C LEU A 92 12.28 -13.46 -16.68
N ASN A 93 11.45 -14.03 -15.81
CA ASN A 93 11.80 -15.16 -14.97
C ASN A 93 10.58 -16.10 -14.86
N PRO A 94 10.59 -17.25 -15.55
CA PRO A 94 9.43 -18.16 -15.57
C PRO A 94 9.13 -18.84 -14.23
N ASN A 95 10.02 -18.69 -13.24
CA ASN A 95 9.85 -19.30 -11.92
C ASN A 95 9.16 -18.36 -10.90
N VAL A 96 8.69 -17.19 -11.35
CA VAL A 96 8.04 -16.20 -10.47
C VAL A 96 6.57 -16.03 -10.82
N VAL A 97 5.78 -15.65 -9.81
CA VAL A 97 4.38 -15.27 -10.00
C VAL A 97 4.32 -13.74 -9.98
N ALA A 98 3.87 -13.11 -11.07
CA ALA A 98 3.68 -11.66 -11.10
C ALA A 98 2.26 -11.26 -10.68
N LEU A 99 2.09 -9.99 -10.30
CA LEU A 99 0.78 -9.40 -10.10
C LEU A 99 -0.01 -9.37 -11.41
N ASP A 100 -1.30 -9.71 -11.35
CA ASP A 100 -2.18 -9.55 -12.51
C ASP A 100 -2.59 -8.08 -12.68
N PHE A 101 -2.23 -7.51 -13.83
CA PHE A 101 -2.56 -6.13 -14.23
C PHE A 101 -3.71 -6.06 -15.24
N PHE A 102 -4.36 -7.17 -15.59
CA PHE A 102 -5.42 -7.20 -16.60
C PHE A 102 -6.60 -6.28 -16.24
N ASN A 103 -7.00 -6.31 -14.97
CA ASN A 103 -8.09 -5.50 -14.43
C ASN A 103 -7.64 -4.19 -13.78
N ALA A 104 -6.34 -3.86 -13.84
CA ALA A 104 -5.75 -2.68 -13.19
C ALA A 104 -6.03 -1.35 -13.92
N GLY A 105 -6.75 -1.40 -15.04
CA GLY A 105 -7.05 -0.22 -15.86
C GLY A 105 -7.64 0.96 -15.08
N PRO A 106 -8.69 0.77 -14.25
CA PRO A 106 -9.27 1.84 -13.46
C PRO A 106 -8.27 2.53 -12.52
N VAL A 107 -7.40 1.77 -11.85
CA VAL A 107 -6.33 2.32 -10.98
C VAL A 107 -5.36 3.21 -11.77
N PHE A 108 -5.00 2.81 -12.99
CA PHE A 108 -4.14 3.62 -13.86
C PHE A 108 -4.86 4.82 -14.48
N GLN A 109 -6.16 4.73 -14.73
CA GLN A 109 -6.98 5.85 -15.22
C GLN A 109 -7.15 6.91 -14.13
N ASP A 110 -7.47 6.51 -12.91
CA ASP A 110 -7.68 7.43 -11.79
C ASP A 110 -6.37 8.05 -11.30
N SER A 111 -5.25 7.34 -11.45
CA SER A 111 -3.91 7.87 -11.20
C SER A 111 -3.29 8.60 -12.42
N ALA A 112 -3.97 8.61 -13.58
CA ALA A 112 -3.50 9.33 -14.77
C ALA A 112 -3.26 10.85 -14.57
N PRO A 113 -3.97 11.57 -13.67
CA PRO A 113 -3.68 12.97 -13.36
C PRO A 113 -2.52 13.16 -12.38
N ILE A 114 -2.01 12.09 -11.74
CA ILE A 114 -0.98 12.15 -10.70
C ILE A 114 0.40 11.94 -11.37
N PRO A 115 1.21 13.00 -11.54
CA PRO A 115 2.46 12.91 -12.29
C PRO A 115 3.58 12.20 -11.53
N ASP A 116 3.48 12.07 -10.21
CA ASP A 116 4.45 11.42 -9.31
C ASP A 116 3.95 10.07 -8.77
N PHE A 117 2.97 9.47 -9.44
CA PHE A 117 2.36 8.22 -9.00
C PHE A 117 3.36 7.07 -9.03
N THR A 118 3.41 6.30 -7.94
CA THR A 118 4.25 5.12 -7.82
C THR A 118 3.45 3.97 -7.23
N LEU A 119 3.43 2.85 -7.94
CA LEU A 119 2.87 1.58 -7.50
C LEU A 119 4.00 0.59 -7.30
N THR A 120 4.10 0.03 -6.10
CA THR A 120 5.09 -0.99 -5.75
C THR A 120 4.40 -2.23 -5.22
N VAL A 121 4.84 -3.39 -5.67
CA VAL A 121 4.38 -4.69 -5.22
C VAL A 121 5.56 -5.38 -4.57
N ASN A 122 5.37 -5.86 -3.34
CA ASN A 122 6.37 -6.63 -2.61
C ASN A 122 5.67 -7.81 -1.95
N ALA A 123 5.98 -9.03 -2.39
CA ALA A 123 5.35 -10.25 -1.89
C ALA A 123 3.81 -10.18 -1.98
N ASP A 124 3.12 -9.99 -0.86
CA ASP A 124 1.67 -9.90 -0.79
C ASP A 124 1.15 -8.46 -0.59
N THR A 125 2.04 -7.47 -0.55
CA THR A 125 1.69 -6.06 -0.31
C THR A 125 1.80 -5.22 -1.57
N ILE A 126 0.74 -4.48 -1.88
CA ILE A 126 0.72 -3.41 -2.88
C ILE A 126 0.75 -2.08 -2.14
N ARG A 127 1.66 -1.20 -2.53
CA ARG A 127 1.81 0.13 -1.96
C ARG A 127 1.65 1.17 -3.05
N LEU A 128 0.72 2.11 -2.83
CA LEU A 128 0.36 3.19 -3.72
C LEU A 128 0.83 4.51 -3.13
N THR A 129 1.59 5.28 -3.90
CA THR A 129 2.19 6.56 -3.48
C THR A 129 2.08 7.59 -4.59
N GLY A 130 2.18 8.86 -4.22
CA GLY A 130 2.06 9.99 -5.13
C GLY A 130 1.14 11.06 -4.56
N THR A 131 0.92 12.11 -5.33
CA THR A 131 0.20 13.29 -4.86
C THR A 131 -1.11 13.48 -5.62
N ALA A 132 -2.21 13.00 -5.03
CA ALA A 132 -3.56 13.15 -5.56
C ALA A 132 -4.04 14.61 -5.51
N GLY A 133 -4.84 15.02 -6.49
CA GLY A 133 -5.44 16.36 -6.54
C GLY A 133 -6.64 16.53 -5.61
N SER A 134 -7.22 15.44 -5.10
CA SER A 134 -8.36 15.50 -4.16
C SER A 134 -8.47 14.24 -3.30
N GLN A 135 -9.18 14.35 -2.17
CA GLN A 135 -9.50 13.20 -1.31
C GLN A 135 -10.38 12.17 -2.04
N ALA A 136 -11.29 12.62 -2.92
CA ALA A 136 -12.13 11.73 -3.71
C ALA A 136 -11.30 10.89 -4.69
N GLN A 137 -10.30 11.49 -5.34
CA GLN A 137 -9.38 10.78 -6.22
C GLN A 137 -8.58 9.72 -5.46
N LYS A 138 -8.01 10.09 -4.30
CA LYS A 138 -7.30 9.14 -3.43
C LYS A 138 -8.19 7.96 -3.04
N ALA A 139 -9.41 8.23 -2.58
CA ALA A 139 -10.35 7.19 -2.18
C ALA A 139 -10.80 6.30 -3.37
N GLY A 140 -10.95 6.87 -4.57
CA GLY A 140 -11.24 6.11 -5.79
C GLY A 140 -10.14 5.09 -6.10
N ILE A 141 -8.89 5.55 -6.12
CA ILE A 141 -7.71 4.71 -6.38
C ILE A 141 -7.59 3.58 -5.33
N ASP A 142 -7.74 3.90 -4.04
CA ASP A 142 -7.67 2.91 -2.95
C ASP A 142 -8.78 1.85 -3.06
N ASN A 143 -10.02 2.29 -3.29
CA ASN A 143 -11.16 1.38 -3.42
C ASN A 143 -11.03 0.48 -4.63
N ASP A 144 -10.59 1.02 -5.78
CA ASP A 144 -10.36 0.22 -6.97
C ASP A 144 -9.22 -0.79 -6.78
N ALA A 145 -8.11 -0.37 -6.16
CA ALA A 145 -7.01 -1.27 -5.86
C ALA A 145 -7.45 -2.42 -4.93
N LYS A 146 -8.18 -2.13 -3.86
CA LYS A 146 -8.72 -3.16 -2.95
C LYS A 146 -9.76 -4.06 -3.61
N ARG A 147 -10.52 -3.53 -4.57
CA ARG A 147 -11.51 -4.31 -5.33
C ARG A 147 -10.85 -5.25 -6.33
N ILE A 148 -9.80 -4.78 -7.02
CA ILE A 148 -9.08 -5.56 -8.05
C ILE A 148 -8.16 -6.59 -7.41
N TRP A 149 -7.50 -6.22 -6.31
CA TRP A 149 -6.52 -7.04 -5.60
C TRP A 149 -7.00 -7.37 -4.18
N SER A 150 -8.23 -7.84 -4.05
CA SER A 150 -8.87 -8.14 -2.77
C SER A 150 -8.18 -9.22 -1.95
N ASN A 151 -7.29 -10.01 -2.57
CA ASN A 151 -6.49 -11.06 -1.96
C ASN A 151 -5.11 -10.58 -1.48
N LEU A 152 -4.78 -9.30 -1.64
CA LEU A 152 -3.48 -8.70 -1.31
C LEU A 152 -3.65 -7.55 -0.29
N ASP A 153 -2.58 -7.23 0.42
CA ASP A 153 -2.55 -6.11 1.34
C ASP A 153 -2.31 -4.80 0.58
N VAL A 154 -3.34 -3.96 0.46
CA VAL A 154 -3.25 -2.68 -0.26
C VAL A 154 -3.02 -1.54 0.74
N ILE A 155 -1.83 -0.95 0.69
CA ILE A 155 -1.40 0.19 1.48
C ILE A 155 -1.50 1.46 0.63
N ASP A 156 -2.49 2.29 0.94
CA ASP A 156 -2.63 3.63 0.36
C ASP A 156 -1.81 4.67 1.13
N GLN A 157 -0.78 5.19 0.48
CA GLN A 157 0.08 6.28 0.94
C GLN A 157 0.04 7.47 -0.02
N LEU A 158 -1.05 7.63 -0.77
CA LEU A 158 -1.27 8.83 -1.56
C LEU A 158 -1.45 10.02 -0.62
N THR A 159 -0.77 11.12 -0.92
CA THR A 159 -1.00 12.42 -0.27
C THR A 159 -2.00 13.22 -1.09
N VAL A 160 -2.73 14.15 -0.47
CA VAL A 160 -3.64 15.04 -1.20
C VAL A 160 -3.02 16.44 -1.25
N ASN A 161 -2.84 16.97 -2.45
CA ASN A 161 -2.41 18.35 -2.68
C ASN A 161 -3.48 19.30 -2.15
N GLY A 162 -3.17 19.98 -1.05
CA GLY A 162 -4.12 20.83 -0.34
C GLY A 162 -5.21 19.99 0.30
N ALA A 163 -5.03 19.61 1.56
CA ALA A 163 -6.20 19.26 2.35
C ALA A 163 -7.17 20.45 2.30
N PRO A 164 -8.43 20.30 1.83
CA PRO A 164 -9.45 21.20 2.32
C PRO A 164 -9.53 20.90 3.81
N SER A 165 -8.96 21.77 4.63
CA SER A 165 -9.40 21.88 6.01
C SER A 165 -10.92 21.93 5.96
N CYS A 166 -11.60 21.04 6.70
CA CYS A 166 -13.06 21.05 6.87
C CYS A 166 -13.56 22.34 7.59
N ALA A 167 -13.00 23.51 7.26
CA ALA A 167 -13.43 24.82 7.73
C ALA A 167 -14.44 25.46 6.77
N ASP A 168 -14.54 25.02 5.50
CA ASP A 168 -15.48 25.57 4.51
C ASP A 168 -16.81 24.80 4.38
N CYS A 169 -17.03 23.71 5.13
CA CYS A 169 -18.30 22.99 5.09
C CYS A 169 -19.44 23.64 5.90
N THR A 170 -19.24 24.82 6.47
CA THR A 170 -20.31 25.56 7.16
C THR A 170 -20.35 27.03 6.77
N ARG A 171 -20.71 27.32 5.51
CA ARG A 171 -21.35 28.61 5.23
C ARG A 171 -22.64 28.40 4.44
N PRO A 172 -23.80 28.26 5.12
CA PRO A 172 -25.07 28.39 4.45
C PRO A 172 -25.22 29.84 3.96
N SER A 173 -25.11 30.04 2.65
CA SER A 173 -25.52 31.26 1.97
C SER A 173 -27.04 31.32 1.97
N THR A 174 -27.61 32.30 2.66
CA THR A 174 -29.04 32.64 2.52
C THR A 174 -29.13 34.09 2.00
N PRO A 175 -29.92 34.35 0.95
CA PRO A 175 -30.17 35.70 0.43
C PRO A 175 -31.00 36.56 1.39
#